data_AF-A0A943JUV3-F1
#
_entry.id   AF-A0A943JUV3-F1
#
_cell.length_a   1.000
_cell.length_b   1.000
_cell.length_c   1.000
_cell.angle_alpha   90.00
_cell.angle_beta   90.00
_cell.angle_gamma   90.00
#
_symmetry.space_group_name_H-M   'P 1'
#
loop_
_entity.id
_entity.type
_entity.pdbx_description
1 polymer ?
#
loop_
_entity_poly.entity_id
_entity_poly.type
_entity_poly.pdbx_seq_one_letter_code
_entity_poly.pdbx_strand_id
1 'polypeptide(L)'
;MLTDNVFIDIFDLKGSLKKIWYYYLIIGILLAVTGAMGIFTPVVFSISLIYILSYGFLLMGFLNVYYAFKGRHNKYFHWGLILFNGIIDILAAICIFVNPFQSVIVLLIYIGILIMFKGFSLIFTKSKSFANEIPETHGLRALAVTRGILDVIFGVMIILCPLILDFILPMIIGFYLLFAGLLMIIYSFQIKKAD
;
A
#
# COMPACT_ATOMS: atom_id res chain seq x y z
N MET A 1 -47.44 -20.87 -2.53
CA MET A 1 -46.90 -19.95 -3.56
C MET A 1 -45.76 -19.07 -3.02
N LEU A 2 -44.83 -19.59 -2.19
CA LEU A 2 -43.65 -18.85 -1.71
C LEU A 2 -42.38 -19.73 -1.55
N THR A 3 -42.37 -20.97 -2.05
CA THR A 3 -41.30 -21.94 -1.77
C THR A 3 -40.17 -22.00 -2.80
N ASP A 4 -40.31 -21.35 -3.95
CA ASP A 4 -39.40 -21.62 -5.06
C ASP A 4 -38.29 -20.57 -5.19
N ASN A 5 -38.50 -19.35 -4.70
CA ASN A 5 -37.52 -18.26 -4.83
C ASN A 5 -36.47 -18.22 -3.70
N VAL A 6 -36.71 -18.87 -2.55
CA VAL A 6 -35.78 -18.86 -1.40
C VAL A 6 -34.76 -20.02 -1.47
N PHE A 7 -35.10 -21.12 -2.17
CA PHE A 7 -34.19 -22.24 -2.38
C PHE A 7 -33.19 -22.01 -3.53
N ILE A 8 -33.48 -21.09 -4.45
CA ILE A 8 -32.61 -20.76 -5.61
C ILE A 8 -31.36 -19.98 -5.18
N ASP A 9 -31.41 -19.19 -4.10
CA ASP A 9 -30.28 -18.35 -3.65
C ASP A 9 -29.22 -19.09 -2.81
N ILE A 10 -29.55 -20.24 -2.22
CA ILE A 10 -28.61 -21.00 -1.36
C ILE A 10 -27.71 -21.95 -2.19
N PHE A 11 -28.07 -22.25 -3.45
CA PHE A 11 -27.49 -23.35 -4.22
C PHE A 11 -26.60 -22.96 -5.41
N ASP A 12 -26.20 -21.69 -5.57
CA ASP A 12 -25.11 -21.31 -6.50
C ASP A 12 -23.73 -21.17 -5.81
N LEU A 13 -23.51 -21.99 -4.77
CA LEU A 13 -22.24 -22.05 -4.05
C LEU A 13 -21.14 -22.72 -4.87
N LYS A 14 -21.45 -23.79 -5.62
CA LYS A 14 -20.45 -24.51 -6.43
C LYS A 14 -19.93 -23.68 -7.60
N GLY A 15 -20.80 -22.92 -8.26
CA GLY A 15 -20.41 -21.98 -9.33
C GLY A 15 -19.50 -20.87 -8.79
N SER A 16 -19.86 -20.32 -7.63
CA SER A 16 -19.09 -19.29 -6.93
C SER A 16 -17.74 -19.81 -6.41
N LEU A 17 -17.68 -21.00 -5.83
CA LEU A 17 -16.45 -21.62 -5.31
C LEU A 17 -15.44 -21.92 -6.41
N LYS A 18 -15.87 -22.46 -7.56
CA LYS A 18 -14.98 -22.66 -8.73
C LYS A 18 -14.42 -21.35 -9.27
N LYS A 19 -15.25 -20.31 -9.33
CA LYS A 19 -14.83 -18.98 -9.79
C LYS A 19 -13.79 -18.40 -8.83
N ILE A 20 -14.05 -18.47 -7.51
CA ILE A 20 -13.12 -18.03 -6.47
C ILE A 20 -11.81 -18.83 -6.55
N TRP A 21 -11.86 -20.15 -6.65
CA TRP A 21 -10.69 -21.01 -6.79
C TRP A 21 -9.78 -20.58 -7.95
N TYR A 22 -10.38 -20.37 -9.12
CA TYR A 22 -9.66 -19.97 -10.32
C TYR A 22 -8.98 -18.61 -10.16
N TYR A 23 -9.65 -17.64 -9.51
CA TYR A 23 -9.04 -16.35 -9.18
C TYR A 23 -7.82 -16.49 -8.27
N TYR A 24 -7.91 -17.25 -7.17
CA TYR A 24 -6.78 -17.46 -6.26
C TYR A 24 -5.59 -18.12 -6.94
N LEU A 25 -5.84 -19.08 -7.84
CA LEU A 25 -4.77 -19.78 -8.55
C LEU A 25 -4.06 -18.84 -9.54
N ILE A 26 -4.80 -18.09 -10.36
CA ILE A 26 -4.20 -17.14 -11.31
C ILE A 26 -3.41 -16.06 -10.57
N ILE A 27 -4.02 -15.45 -9.55
CA ILE A 27 -3.37 -14.37 -8.79
C ILE A 27 -2.13 -14.91 -8.09
N GLY A 28 -2.18 -16.12 -7.53
CA GLY A 28 -1.03 -16.77 -6.91
C GLY A 28 0.13 -17.02 -7.87
N ILE A 29 -0.14 -17.51 -9.09
CA ILE A 29 0.89 -17.69 -10.13
C ILE A 29 1.48 -16.34 -10.55
N LEU A 30 0.64 -15.34 -10.83
CA LEU A 30 1.10 -13.99 -11.21
C LEU A 30 2.00 -13.38 -10.14
N LEU A 31 1.61 -13.49 -8.86
CA LEU A 31 2.40 -13.02 -7.72
C LEU A 31 3.73 -13.77 -7.59
N ALA A 32 3.73 -15.09 -7.75
CA ALA A 32 4.94 -15.91 -7.65
C ALA A 32 5.96 -15.56 -8.76
N VAL A 33 5.49 -15.40 -10.00
CA VAL A 33 6.33 -15.00 -11.14
C VAL A 33 6.87 -13.59 -10.93
N THR A 34 6.01 -12.66 -10.53
CA THR A 34 6.40 -11.27 -10.25
C THR A 34 7.42 -11.19 -9.11
N GLY A 35 7.22 -11.98 -8.05
CA GLY A 35 8.15 -12.07 -6.93
C GLY A 35 9.51 -12.65 -7.33
N ALA A 36 9.51 -13.70 -8.16
CA ALA A 36 10.74 -14.25 -8.73
C ALA A 36 11.49 -13.22 -9.58
N MET A 37 10.79 -12.43 -10.40
CA MET A 37 11.40 -11.31 -11.16
C MET A 37 12.02 -10.27 -10.23
N GLY A 38 11.41 -9.99 -9.07
CA GLY A 38 12.00 -9.09 -8.07
C GLY A 38 13.32 -9.56 -7.49
N ILE A 39 13.53 -10.89 -7.39
CA ILE A 39 14.76 -11.47 -6.85
C ILE A 39 15.84 -11.59 -7.92
N PHE A 40 15.50 -12.11 -9.10
CA PHE A 40 16.47 -12.33 -10.18
C PHE A 40 16.81 -11.05 -10.96
N THR A 41 15.88 -10.11 -11.04
CA THR A 41 16.02 -8.87 -11.82
C THR A 41 15.57 -7.64 -11.01
N PRO A 42 16.27 -7.29 -9.91
CA PRO A 42 15.82 -6.25 -8.98
C PRO A 42 15.70 -4.87 -9.64
N VAL A 43 16.55 -4.53 -10.60
CA VAL A 43 16.52 -3.23 -11.30
C VAL A 43 15.24 -3.06 -12.13
N VAL A 44 14.88 -4.07 -12.93
CA VAL A 44 13.67 -4.04 -13.77
C VAL A 44 12.42 -4.01 -12.90
N PHE A 45 12.45 -4.75 -11.79
CA PHE A 45 11.37 -4.77 -10.82
C PHE A 45 11.20 -3.39 -10.13
N SER A 46 12.30 -2.73 -9.75
CA SER A 46 12.30 -1.37 -9.21
C SER A 46 11.61 -0.39 -10.18
N ILE A 47 12.03 -0.39 -11.45
CA ILE A 47 11.43 0.48 -12.49
C ILE A 47 9.92 0.20 -12.65
N SER A 48 9.51 -1.06 -12.59
CA SER A 48 8.09 -1.44 -12.68
C SER A 48 7.28 -0.92 -11.49
N LEU A 49 7.81 -1.03 -10.27
CA LEU A 49 7.19 -0.48 -9.06
C LEU A 49 7.04 1.05 -9.14
N ILE A 50 8.04 1.74 -9.69
CA ILE A 50 7.99 3.19 -9.91
C ILE A 50 6.85 3.57 -10.85
N TYR A 51 6.66 2.85 -11.95
CA TYR A 51 5.55 3.11 -12.86
C TYR A 51 4.20 2.88 -12.19
N ILE A 52 4.05 1.77 -11.45
CA ILE A 52 2.83 1.49 -10.68
C ILE A 52 2.54 2.63 -9.70
N LEU A 53 3.56 3.10 -8.97
CA LEU A 53 3.44 4.22 -8.04
C LEU A 53 3.07 5.52 -8.77
N SER A 54 3.65 5.79 -9.94
CA SER A 54 3.37 6.96 -10.77
C SER A 54 1.91 7.00 -11.24
N TYR A 55 1.38 5.86 -11.69
CA TYR A 55 -0.05 5.75 -12.00
C TYR A 55 -0.93 6.01 -10.77
N GLY A 56 -0.49 5.55 -9.59
CA GLY A 56 -1.14 5.85 -8.32
C GLY A 56 -1.16 7.36 -8.01
N PHE A 57 -0.04 8.05 -8.19
CA PHE A 57 0.04 9.51 -8.02
C PHE A 57 -0.84 10.26 -9.02
N LEU A 58 -0.89 9.85 -10.29
CA LEU A 58 -1.83 10.43 -11.26
C LEU A 58 -3.28 10.27 -10.80
N LEU A 59 -3.68 9.05 -10.43
CA LEU A 59 -5.05 8.78 -9.97
C LEU A 59 -5.40 9.62 -8.73
N MET A 60 -4.51 9.66 -7.73
CA MET A 60 -4.71 10.47 -6.53
C MET A 60 -4.76 11.96 -6.85
N GLY A 61 -3.90 12.43 -7.76
CA GLY A 61 -3.89 13.81 -8.21
C GLY A 61 -5.21 14.23 -8.87
N PHE A 62 -5.71 13.42 -9.80
CA PHE A 62 -7.02 13.66 -10.43
C PHE A 62 -8.17 13.61 -9.43
N LEU A 63 -8.16 12.63 -8.50
CA LEU A 63 -9.17 12.53 -7.44
C LEU A 63 -9.14 13.74 -6.51
N ASN A 64 -7.96 14.18 -6.09
CA ASN A 64 -7.78 15.37 -5.24
C ASN A 64 -8.29 16.63 -5.92
N VAL A 65 -7.99 16.82 -7.21
CA VAL A 65 -8.54 17.93 -8.02
C VAL A 65 -10.06 17.85 -8.08
N TYR A 66 -10.63 16.67 -8.35
CA TYR A 66 -12.08 16.47 -8.38
C TYR A 66 -12.74 16.78 -7.02
N TYR A 67 -12.18 16.26 -5.93
CA TYR A 67 -12.69 16.50 -4.57
C TYR A 67 -12.55 17.95 -4.14
N ALA A 68 -11.48 18.63 -4.55
CA ALA A 68 -11.33 20.06 -4.28
C ALA A 68 -12.46 20.87 -4.91
N PHE A 69 -12.81 20.59 -6.17
CA PHE A 69 -13.93 21.29 -6.83
C PHE A 69 -15.28 20.96 -6.18
N LYS A 70 -15.51 19.70 -5.82
CA LYS A 70 -16.76 19.26 -5.17
C LYS A 70 -16.92 19.83 -3.76
N GLY A 71 -15.82 19.94 -3.02
CA GLY A 71 -15.80 20.41 -1.64
C GLY A 71 -15.75 21.94 -1.46
N ARG A 72 -15.72 22.74 -2.54
CA ARG A 72 -15.63 24.21 -2.47
C ARG A 72 -16.71 24.89 -1.61
N HIS A 73 -17.88 24.27 -1.46
CA HIS A 73 -19.01 24.84 -0.72
C HIS A 73 -19.00 24.50 0.78
N ASN A 74 -18.09 23.63 1.25
CA ASN A 74 -18.04 23.23 2.66
C ASN A 74 -17.01 24.07 3.43
N LYS A 75 -17.49 24.79 4.46
CA LYS A 75 -16.70 25.77 5.24
C LYS A 75 -15.57 25.14 6.09
N TYR A 76 -15.67 23.86 6.42
CA TYR A 76 -14.63 23.10 7.14
C TYR A 76 -13.66 22.37 6.22
N PHE A 77 -13.90 22.43 4.90
CA PHE A 77 -13.10 21.72 3.91
C PHE A 77 -12.08 22.66 3.27
N HIS A 78 -10.81 22.39 3.49
CA HIS A 78 -9.70 23.18 2.96
C HIS A 78 -9.47 22.86 1.48
N TRP A 79 -10.43 23.21 0.62
CA TRP A 79 -10.42 22.86 -0.81
C TRP A 79 -9.16 23.33 -1.53
N GLY A 80 -8.61 24.50 -1.17
CA GLY A 80 -7.40 25.05 -1.78
C GLY A 80 -6.15 24.20 -1.51
N LEU A 81 -6.01 23.68 -0.29
CA LEU A 81 -4.90 22.78 0.08
C LEU A 81 -5.00 21.46 -0.67
N ILE A 82 -6.21 20.92 -0.83
CA ILE A 82 -6.43 19.65 -1.53
C ILE A 82 -6.19 19.80 -3.03
N LEU A 83 -6.59 20.94 -3.62
CA LEU A 83 -6.29 21.27 -5.02
C LEU A 83 -4.78 21.38 -5.25
N PHE A 84 -4.08 22.09 -4.36
CA PHE A 84 -2.63 22.22 -4.40
C PHE A 84 -1.92 20.86 -4.30
N ASN A 85 -2.36 20.00 -3.37
CA ASN A 85 -1.83 18.64 -3.25
C ASN A 85 -2.08 17.83 -4.53
N GLY A 86 -3.27 17.92 -5.12
CA GLY A 86 -3.59 17.23 -6.36
C GLY A 86 -2.73 17.66 -7.55
N ILE A 87 -2.41 18.95 -7.65
CA ILE A 87 -1.49 19.47 -8.69
C ILE A 87 -0.07 18.92 -8.47
N ILE A 88 0.41 18.92 -7.22
CA ILE A 88 1.72 18.35 -6.89
C ILE A 88 1.79 16.87 -7.26
N ASP A 89 0.76 16.08 -6.93
CA ASP A 89 0.71 14.66 -7.24
C ASP A 89 0.81 14.40 -8.76
N ILE A 90 0.09 15.19 -9.57
CA ILE A 90 0.14 15.09 -11.05
C ILE A 90 1.54 15.45 -11.57
N LEU A 91 2.11 16.57 -11.10
CA LEU A 91 3.45 17.02 -11.51
C LEU A 91 4.53 16.00 -11.11
N ALA A 92 4.42 15.43 -9.91
CA ALA A 92 5.32 14.39 -9.43
C ALA A 92 5.26 13.16 -10.36
N ALA A 93 4.07 12.71 -10.74
CA ALA A 93 3.92 11.59 -11.66
C ALA A 93 4.53 11.87 -13.04
N ILE A 94 4.29 13.07 -13.60
CA ILE A 94 4.89 13.48 -14.89
C ILE A 94 6.42 13.47 -14.79
N CYS A 95 6.98 14.00 -13.70
CA CYS A 95 8.43 13.99 -13.47
C CYS A 95 9.00 12.56 -13.45
N ILE A 96 8.30 11.64 -12.79
CA ILE A 96 8.66 10.23 -12.73
C ILE A 96 8.67 9.57 -14.11
N PHE A 97 7.69 9.87 -14.97
CA PHE A 97 7.64 9.33 -16.33
C PHE A 97 8.78 9.83 -17.21
N VAL A 98 9.22 11.07 -17.02
CA VAL A 98 10.32 11.66 -17.81
C VAL A 98 11.67 11.06 -17.43
N ASN A 99 11.92 10.85 -16.13
CA ASN A 99 13.18 10.27 -15.68
C ASN A 99 12.98 9.31 -14.50
N PRO A 100 12.77 8.00 -14.76
CA PRO A 100 12.52 7.03 -13.70
C PRO A 100 13.74 6.82 -12.80
N PHE A 101 14.97 6.91 -13.34
CA PHE A 101 16.20 6.64 -12.59
C PHE A 101 16.46 7.67 -11.48
N GLN A 102 16.35 8.96 -11.80
CA GLN A 102 16.54 10.02 -10.80
C GLN A 102 15.38 10.08 -9.80
N SER A 103 14.19 9.69 -10.24
CA SER A 103 12.99 9.72 -9.43
C SER A 103 13.02 8.74 -8.27
N VAL A 104 13.76 7.62 -8.36
CA VAL A 104 13.97 6.69 -7.24
C VAL A 104 14.52 7.43 -6.02
N ILE A 105 15.59 8.18 -6.20
CA ILE A 105 16.30 8.84 -5.09
C ILE A 105 15.37 9.88 -4.46
N VAL A 106 14.67 10.67 -5.27
CA VAL A 106 13.71 11.68 -4.80
C VAL A 106 12.56 11.04 -4.03
N LEU A 107 12.00 9.93 -4.54
CA LEU A 107 10.93 9.17 -3.88
C LEU A 107 11.39 8.56 -2.56
N LEU A 108 12.59 8.00 -2.49
CA LEU A 108 13.14 7.46 -1.25
C LEU A 108 13.35 8.55 -0.21
N ILE A 109 13.89 9.70 -0.60
CA ILE A 109 14.03 10.86 0.30
C ILE A 109 12.66 11.34 0.77
N TYR A 110 11.68 11.46 -0.14
CA TYR A 110 10.31 11.84 0.20
C TYR A 110 9.66 10.85 1.18
N ILE A 111 9.76 9.54 0.92
CA ILE A 111 9.26 8.48 1.80
C ILE A 111 9.97 8.53 3.15
N GLY A 112 11.29 8.74 3.18
CA GLY A 112 12.08 8.90 4.41
C GLY A 112 11.56 10.05 5.26
N ILE A 113 11.36 11.23 4.66
CA ILE A 113 10.79 12.41 5.35
C ILE A 113 9.38 12.11 5.87
N LEU A 114 8.52 11.46 5.07
CA LEU A 114 7.17 11.09 5.51
C LEU A 114 7.19 10.14 6.71
N ILE A 115 8.07 9.13 6.70
CA ILE A 115 8.18 8.17 7.81
C ILE A 115 8.70 8.88 9.06
N MET A 116 9.66 9.79 8.93
CA MET A 116 10.10 10.63 10.06
C MET A 116 8.94 11.45 10.64
N PHE A 117 8.16 12.10 9.77
CA PHE A 117 7.02 12.90 10.20
C PHE A 117 5.93 12.04 10.86
N LYS A 118 5.66 10.83 10.33
CA LYS A 118 4.74 9.87 10.93
C LYS A 118 5.21 9.41 12.30
N GLY A 119 6.50 9.07 12.43
CA GLY A 119 7.11 8.68 13.70
C GLY A 119 6.98 9.79 14.76
N PHE A 120 7.27 11.03 14.36
CA PHE A 120 7.06 12.21 15.20
C PHE A 120 5.58 12.35 15.58
N SER A 121 4.67 12.38 14.60
CA SER A 121 3.23 12.50 14.86
C SER A 121 2.70 11.40 15.80
N LEU A 122 3.24 10.18 15.73
CA LEU A 122 2.86 9.07 16.61
C LEU A 122 3.26 9.32 18.06
N ILE A 123 4.48 9.81 18.27
CA ILE A 123 5.01 10.17 19.60
C ILE A 123 4.15 11.29 20.22
N PHE A 124 3.81 12.31 19.44
CA PHE A 124 3.09 13.50 19.95
C PHE A 124 1.57 13.31 20.07
N THR A 125 0.92 12.69 19.09
CA THR A 125 -0.56 12.60 19.04
C THR A 125 -1.09 11.53 20.00
N LYS A 126 -0.42 10.38 20.09
CA LYS A 126 -0.93 9.25 20.89
C LYS A 126 -0.60 9.34 22.38
N SER A 127 0.30 10.24 22.78
CA SER A 127 0.47 10.64 24.18
C SER A 127 -0.81 11.23 24.77
N LYS A 128 -1.68 11.85 23.94
CA LYS A 128 -2.93 12.50 24.40
C LYS A 128 -4.20 11.67 24.19
N SER A 129 -4.36 10.94 23.07
CA SER A 129 -5.61 10.17 22.81
C SER A 129 -5.75 8.87 23.61
N PHE A 130 -4.68 8.12 23.87
CA PHE A 130 -4.75 6.87 24.66
C PHE A 130 -4.79 7.10 26.17
N ALA A 131 -4.57 8.34 26.61
CA ALA A 131 -4.62 8.72 28.03
C ALA A 131 -6.07 8.71 28.57
N ASN A 132 -7.08 8.96 27.72
CA ASN A 132 -8.46 9.19 28.17
C ASN A 132 -9.41 7.98 28.03
N GLU A 133 -9.11 6.97 27.22
CA GLU A 133 -10.12 5.94 26.89
C GLU A 133 -9.91 4.57 27.55
N ILE A 134 -8.69 4.14 27.88
CA ILE A 134 -8.45 2.78 28.44
C ILE A 134 -7.28 2.78 29.46
N PRO A 135 -7.53 2.64 30.78
CA PRO A 135 -6.49 2.65 31.81
C PRO A 135 -5.52 1.46 31.80
N GLU A 136 -5.93 0.28 31.30
CA GLU A 136 -5.23 -0.99 31.56
C GLU A 136 -4.26 -1.48 30.46
N THR A 137 -3.65 -0.59 29.67
CA THR A 137 -2.76 -1.03 28.57
C THR A 137 -1.41 -0.30 28.53
N HIS A 138 -0.62 -0.44 29.60
CA HIS A 138 0.76 0.07 29.64
C HIS A 138 1.65 -0.51 28.53
N GLY A 139 1.45 -1.77 28.13
CA GLY A 139 2.22 -2.41 27.06
C GLY A 139 1.96 -1.80 25.67
N LEU A 140 0.71 -1.46 25.35
CA LEU A 140 0.34 -0.85 24.06
C LEU A 140 0.87 0.58 23.91
N ARG A 141 0.96 1.33 25.02
CA ARG A 141 1.60 2.66 25.05
C ARG A 141 3.09 2.58 24.74
N ALA A 142 3.80 1.64 25.39
CA ALA A 142 5.21 1.40 25.13
C ALA A 142 5.45 0.99 23.67
N LEU A 143 4.62 0.10 23.12
CA LEU A 143 4.68 -0.34 21.72
C LEU A 143 4.48 0.81 20.72
N ALA A 144 3.59 1.76 21.02
CA ALA A 144 3.37 2.90 20.14
C ALA A 144 4.57 3.86 20.12
N VAL A 145 5.18 4.11 21.29
CA VAL A 145 6.36 4.98 21.39
C VAL A 145 7.58 4.32 20.77
N THR A 146 7.82 3.03 21.04
CA THR A 146 8.94 2.30 20.43
C THR A 146 8.79 2.22 18.92
N ARG A 147 7.57 2.01 18.41
CA ARG A 147 7.29 2.11 16.96
C ARG A 147 7.59 3.49 16.40
N GLY A 148 7.19 4.57 17.07
CA GLY A 148 7.46 5.93 16.61
C GLY A 148 8.97 6.25 16.54
N ILE A 149 9.75 5.80 17.53
CA ILE A 149 11.21 5.93 17.53
C ILE A 149 11.82 5.12 16.38
N LEU A 150 11.35 3.90 16.19
CA LEU A 150 11.80 3.02 15.12
C LEU A 150 11.54 3.65 13.74
N ASP A 151 10.36 4.23 13.53
CA ASP A 151 10.01 4.94 12.29
C ASP A 151 10.96 6.13 12.04
N VAL A 152 11.30 6.91 13.06
CA VAL A 152 12.27 8.02 12.92
C VAL A 152 13.65 7.50 12.53
N ILE A 153 14.14 6.43 13.18
CA ILE A 153 15.44 5.83 12.87
C ILE A 153 15.46 5.31 11.42
N PHE A 154 14.42 4.58 11.01
CA PHE A 154 14.31 4.10 9.63
C PHE A 154 14.25 5.26 8.64
N GLY A 155 13.47 6.31 8.92
CA GLY A 155 13.39 7.49 8.07
C GLY A 155 14.75 8.17 7.86
N VAL A 156 15.56 8.31 8.92
CA VAL A 156 16.92 8.83 8.83
C VAL A 156 17.84 7.89 8.03
N MET A 157 17.76 6.57 8.28
CA MET A 157 18.56 5.59 7.52
C MET A 157 18.26 5.61 6.02
N ILE A 158 16.99 5.77 5.65
CA ILE A 158 16.55 5.87 4.25
C ILE A 158 17.21 7.08 3.57
N ILE A 159 17.23 8.23 4.26
CA ILE A 159 17.81 9.47 3.72
C ILE A 159 19.33 9.39 3.61
N LEU A 160 20.01 8.76 4.56
CA LEU A 160 21.48 8.65 4.58
C LEU A 160 22.01 7.64 3.56
N CYS A 161 21.27 6.56 3.28
CA CYS A 161 21.72 5.47 2.42
C CYS A 161 20.73 5.11 1.29
N PRO A 162 20.35 6.06 0.42
CA PRO A 162 19.39 5.78 -0.65
C PRO A 162 19.93 4.78 -1.69
N LEU A 163 21.25 4.76 -1.90
CA LEU A 163 21.89 3.87 -2.89
C LEU A 163 21.75 2.39 -2.53
N ILE A 164 21.89 2.06 -1.25
CA ILE A 164 21.76 0.67 -0.76
C ILE A 164 20.30 0.25 -0.82
N LEU A 165 19.38 1.17 -0.52
CA LEU A 165 17.96 0.88 -0.44
C LEU A 165 17.31 0.60 -1.80
N ASP A 166 17.75 1.28 -2.85
CA ASP A 166 17.28 1.00 -4.22
C ASP A 166 17.53 -0.45 -4.63
N PHE A 167 18.62 -1.06 -4.15
CA PHE A 167 18.91 -2.46 -4.43
C PHE A 167 18.14 -3.42 -3.50
N ILE A 168 18.05 -3.11 -2.21
CA ILE A 168 17.47 -4.00 -1.20
C ILE A 168 15.94 -4.01 -1.26
N LEU A 169 15.27 -2.88 -1.49
CA LEU A 169 13.80 -2.79 -1.46
C LEU A 169 13.12 -3.71 -2.49
N PRO A 170 13.50 -3.69 -3.78
CA PRO A 170 12.98 -4.63 -4.78
C PRO A 170 13.13 -6.09 -4.36
N MET A 171 14.24 -6.44 -3.71
CA MET A 171 14.52 -7.81 -3.27
C MET A 171 13.64 -8.23 -2.11
N ILE A 172 13.44 -7.37 -1.10
CA ILE A 172 12.52 -7.62 0.02
C ILE A 172 11.09 -7.79 -0.50
N ILE A 173 10.64 -6.87 -1.36
CA ILE A 173 9.30 -6.91 -1.94
C ILE A 173 9.13 -8.16 -2.82
N GLY A 174 10.14 -8.49 -3.63
CA GLY A 174 10.14 -9.69 -4.47
C GLY A 174 10.00 -10.97 -3.64
N PHE A 175 10.75 -11.09 -2.55
CA PHE A 175 10.63 -12.21 -1.62
C PHE A 175 9.24 -12.28 -0.99
N TYR A 176 8.71 -11.15 -0.52
CA TYR A 176 7.36 -11.08 0.02
C TYR A 176 6.30 -11.54 -0.99
N LEU A 177 6.36 -11.06 -2.23
CA LEU A 177 5.42 -11.43 -3.29
C LEU A 177 5.54 -12.90 -3.68
N LEU A 178 6.76 -13.45 -3.70
CA LEU A 178 6.99 -14.87 -3.97
C LEU A 178 6.31 -15.73 -2.90
N PHE A 179 6.54 -15.43 -1.61
CA PHE A 179 5.90 -16.15 -0.51
C PHE A 179 4.37 -15.99 -0.53
N ALA A 180 3.87 -14.77 -0.75
CA ALA A 180 2.43 -14.51 -0.86
C ALA A 180 1.79 -15.28 -2.02
N GLY A 181 2.46 -15.33 -3.18
CA GLY A 181 2.01 -16.08 -4.35
C GLY A 181 1.94 -17.59 -4.08
N LEU A 182 2.98 -18.16 -3.47
CA LEU A 182 3.00 -19.57 -3.08
C LEU A 182 1.86 -19.90 -2.10
N LEU A 183 1.61 -19.04 -1.10
CA LEU A 183 0.51 -19.23 -0.16
C LEU A 183 -0.85 -19.20 -0.86
N MET A 184 -1.09 -18.27 -1.80
CA MET A 184 -2.33 -18.23 -2.57
C MET A 184 -2.54 -19.48 -3.43
N ILE A 185 -1.46 -20.01 -4.03
CA ILE A 185 -1.52 -21.29 -4.77
C ILE A 185 -1.94 -22.41 -3.82
N ILE A 186 -1.35 -22.49 -2.62
CA ILE A 186 -1.72 -23.48 -1.60
C ILE A 186 -3.19 -23.33 -1.19
N TYR A 187 -3.66 -22.10 -0.93
CA TYR A 187 -5.05 -21.84 -0.59
C TYR A 187 -6.00 -22.23 -1.72
N SER A 188 -5.61 -22.04 -2.98
CA SER A 188 -6.40 -22.52 -4.11
C SER A 188 -6.60 -24.05 -4.01
N PHE A 189 -5.57 -24.83 -3.72
CA PHE A 189 -5.73 -26.27 -3.57
C PHE A 189 -6.62 -26.67 -2.40
N GLN A 190 -6.65 -25.87 -1.33
CA GLN A 190 -7.56 -26.10 -0.20
C GLN A 190 -9.02 -25.82 -0.59
N ILE A 191 -9.29 -24.72 -1.31
CA ILE A 191 -10.63 -24.40 -1.81
C ILE A 191 -11.13 -25.48 -2.77
N LYS A 192 -10.26 -26.00 -3.65
CA LYS A 192 -10.61 -27.10 -4.56
C LYS A 192 -10.96 -28.40 -3.83
N LYS A 193 -10.39 -28.64 -2.64
CA LYS A 193 -10.72 -29.81 -1.82
C LYS A 193 -12.03 -29.66 -1.05
N ALA A 194 -12.52 -28.43 -0.88
CA ALA A 194 -13.74 -28.11 -0.15
C ALA A 194 -15.00 -28.07 -1.04
N ASP A 195 -14.82 -28.23 -2.36
CA ASP A 195 -15.85 -28.20 -3.43
C ASP A 195 -16.22 -29.63 -3.88
#